data_AF-A0A9E4ZT31-F1
#
_entry.id   AF-A0A9E4ZT31-F1
#
_cell.length_a   1.000
_cell.length_b   1.000
_cell.length_c   1.000
_cell.angle_alpha   90.00
_cell.angle_beta   90.00
_cell.angle_gamma   90.00
#
_symmetry.space_group_name_H-M   'P 1'
#
loop_
_entity.id
_entity.type
_entity.pdbx_description
1 polymer ?
#
loop_
_entity_poly.entity_id
_entity_poly.type
_entity_poly.pdbx_seq_one_letter_code
_entity_poly.pdbx_strand_id
1 'polypeptide(L)'
;MPPALPQVLEEARNTVHDTVNSIVEAVKLYKETLDDGVLGYFMKLFNKYLEYIGPLPYIPGLVEKLGEEVVLTLWDVDFDYKALERLMILLYEAKSSLEDKASLESMESMLNEIAVLLSYLMAKTGVSLAKLGGFRGLLGSDSRQVDPLSMITIALVFLIIATNP
;
A
#
# COMPACT_ATOMS: atom_id res chain seq x y z
N MET A 1 -33.07 -3.17 -15.76
CA MET A 1 -32.87 -4.09 -14.63
C MET A 1 -31.58 -3.66 -13.94
N PRO A 2 -31.54 -3.53 -12.61
CA PRO A 2 -30.28 -3.33 -11.90
C PRO A 2 -29.37 -4.57 -12.09
N PRO A 3 -28.04 -4.38 -12.18
CA PRO A 3 -27.10 -5.49 -12.32
C PRO A 3 -27.18 -6.43 -11.10
N ALA A 4 -26.88 -7.71 -11.34
CA ALA A 4 -26.85 -8.71 -10.27
C ALA A 4 -25.66 -8.42 -9.33
N LEU A 5 -25.82 -8.64 -8.02
CA LEU A 5 -24.79 -8.38 -7.00
C LEU A 5 -23.38 -8.92 -7.37
N PRO A 6 -23.23 -10.12 -7.96
CA PRO A 6 -21.92 -10.62 -8.40
C PRO A 6 -21.27 -9.82 -9.54
N GLN A 7 -22.06 -9.25 -10.45
CA GLN A 7 -21.54 -8.39 -11.53
C GLN A 7 -21.01 -7.06 -11.01
N VAL A 8 -21.69 -6.48 -10.01
CA VAL A 8 -21.28 -5.21 -9.39
C VAL A 8 -19.95 -5.36 -8.65
N LEU A 9 -19.74 -6.48 -7.96
CA LEU A 9 -18.49 -6.78 -7.25
C LEU A 9 -17.32 -7.00 -8.22
N GLU A 10 -17.57 -7.69 -9.33
CA GLU A 10 -16.57 -7.93 -10.36
C GLU A 10 -16.17 -6.63 -11.09
N GLU A 11 -17.13 -5.76 -11.41
CA GLU A 11 -16.88 -4.44 -11.99
C GLU A 11 -16.08 -3.52 -11.05
N ALA A 12 -16.41 -3.55 -9.75
CA ALA A 12 -15.65 -2.81 -8.73
C ALA A 12 -14.21 -3.29 -8.64
N ARG A 13 -13.97 -4.60 -8.62
CA ARG A 13 -12.62 -5.18 -8.61
C ARG A 13 -11.82 -4.79 -9.85
N ASN A 14 -12.40 -4.91 -11.04
CA ASN A 14 -11.73 -4.52 -12.28
C ASN A 14 -11.37 -3.03 -12.28
N THR A 15 -12.25 -2.17 -11.76
CA THR A 15 -11.99 -0.74 -11.62
C THR A 15 -10.78 -0.44 -10.73
N VAL A 16 -10.61 -1.19 -9.63
CA VAL A 16 -9.46 -1.02 -8.74
C VAL A 16 -8.18 -1.48 -9.41
N HIS A 17 -8.19 -2.65 -10.07
CA HIS A 17 -7.03 -3.15 -10.79
C HIS A 17 -6.57 -2.17 -11.89
N ASP A 18 -7.50 -1.64 -12.68
CA ASP A 18 -7.19 -0.63 -13.71
C ASP A 18 -6.62 0.65 -13.10
N THR A 19 -7.14 1.06 -11.94
CA THR A 19 -6.63 2.21 -11.20
C THR A 19 -5.19 1.94 -10.72
N VAL A 20 -4.90 0.77 -10.15
CA VAL A 20 -3.54 0.38 -9.72
C VAL A 20 -2.57 0.34 -10.90
N ASN A 21 -2.97 -0.26 -12.03
CA ASN A 21 -2.15 -0.29 -13.24
C ASN A 21 -1.80 1.12 -13.72
N SER A 22 -2.80 2.01 -13.74
CA SER A 22 -2.61 3.41 -14.13
C SER A 22 -1.68 4.16 -13.16
N ILE A 23 -1.73 3.86 -11.86
CA ILE A 23 -0.82 4.42 -10.86
C ILE A 23 0.61 3.99 -11.16
N VAL A 24 0.84 2.69 -11.34
CA VAL A 24 2.17 2.13 -11.61
C VAL A 24 2.76 2.67 -12.91
N GLU A 25 1.94 2.83 -13.96
CA GLU A 25 2.34 3.49 -15.20
C GLU A 25 2.70 4.95 -15.00
N ALA A 26 1.89 5.71 -14.23
CA ALA A 26 2.21 7.09 -13.91
C ALA A 26 3.53 7.21 -13.12
N VAL A 27 3.82 6.26 -12.22
CA VAL A 27 5.11 6.23 -11.51
C VAL A 27 6.28 6.02 -12.45
N LYS A 28 6.17 5.04 -13.35
CA LYS A 28 7.19 4.79 -14.40
C LYS A 28 7.43 6.05 -15.22
N LEU A 29 6.36 6.65 -15.73
CA LEU A 29 6.43 7.80 -16.62
C LEU A 29 6.99 9.03 -15.91
N TYR A 30 6.60 9.28 -14.65
CA TYR A 30 7.14 10.40 -13.89
C TYR A 30 8.63 10.23 -13.64
N LYS A 31 9.09 9.02 -13.29
CA LYS A 31 10.53 8.75 -13.11
C LYS A 31 11.35 9.02 -14.37
N GLU A 32 10.78 8.77 -15.55
CA GLU A 32 11.45 9.00 -16.84
C GLU A 32 11.41 10.47 -17.29
N THR A 33 10.34 11.19 -16.97
CA THR A 33 10.08 12.53 -17.55
C THR A 33 10.25 13.67 -16.57
N LEU A 34 10.09 13.42 -15.26
CA LEU A 34 9.96 14.42 -14.19
C LEU A 34 8.90 15.49 -14.50
N ASP A 35 7.86 15.12 -15.26
CA ASP A 35 6.80 16.03 -15.68
C ASP A 35 5.75 16.22 -14.56
N ASP A 36 5.57 17.46 -14.12
CA ASP A 36 4.63 17.83 -13.04
C ASP A 36 3.17 17.48 -13.37
N GLY A 37 2.80 17.46 -14.66
CA GLY A 37 1.48 17.00 -15.11
C GLY A 37 1.28 15.51 -14.87
N VAL A 38 2.33 14.70 -15.05
CA VAL A 38 2.32 13.27 -14.72
C VAL A 38 2.25 13.06 -13.21
N LEU A 39 2.97 13.86 -12.42
CA LEU A 39 2.86 13.83 -10.95
C LEU A 39 1.43 14.19 -10.50
N GLY A 40 0.84 15.23 -11.07
CA GLY A 40 -0.55 15.61 -10.79
C GLY A 40 -1.55 14.50 -11.14
N TYR A 41 -1.33 13.80 -12.25
CA TYR A 41 -2.14 12.64 -12.63
C TYR A 41 -1.97 11.47 -11.66
N PHE A 42 -0.73 11.15 -11.25
CA PHE A 42 -0.44 10.16 -10.22
C PHE A 42 -1.19 10.50 -8.91
N MET A 43 -1.08 11.73 -8.41
CA MET A 43 -1.71 12.14 -7.15
C MET A 43 -3.23 11.97 -7.20
N LYS A 44 -3.86 12.30 -8.34
CA LYS A 44 -5.30 12.08 -8.54
C LYS A 44 -5.68 10.59 -8.46
N LEU A 45 -4.92 9.73 -9.13
CA LEU A 45 -5.17 8.29 -9.12
C LEU A 45 -4.90 7.67 -7.75
N PHE A 46 -3.82 8.07 -7.10
CA PHE A 46 -3.44 7.55 -5.79
C PHE A 46 -4.47 7.94 -4.73
N ASN A 47 -4.97 9.18 -4.74
CA ASN A 47 -6.07 9.59 -3.86
C ASN A 47 -7.34 8.78 -4.10
N LYS A 48 -7.72 8.55 -5.36
CA LYS A 48 -8.86 7.68 -5.71
C LYS A 48 -8.66 6.25 -5.19
N TYR A 49 -7.44 5.74 -5.25
CA TYR A 49 -7.11 4.43 -4.68
C TYR A 49 -7.20 4.40 -3.15
N LEU A 50 -6.77 5.46 -2.45
CA LEU A 50 -6.93 5.58 -1.01
C LEU A 50 -8.40 5.59 -0.57
N GLU A 51 -9.30 6.17 -1.38
CA GLU A 51 -10.75 6.11 -1.15
C GLU A 51 -11.30 4.68 -1.18
N TYR A 52 -10.70 3.77 -1.96
CA TYR A 52 -11.10 2.37 -2.02
C TYR A 52 -10.67 1.54 -0.81
N ILE A 53 -9.64 1.97 -0.08
CA ILE A 53 -9.09 1.21 1.05
C ILE A 53 -9.47 1.83 2.40
N GLY A 54 -9.76 3.13 2.43
CA GLY A 54 -10.23 3.80 3.63
C GLY A 54 -11.56 3.23 4.16
N PRO A 55 -11.85 3.40 5.46
CA PRO A 55 -11.01 4.06 6.48
C PRO A 55 -9.94 3.13 7.06
N LEU A 56 -8.83 3.73 7.53
CA LEU A 56 -7.73 3.06 8.23
C LEU A 56 -7.65 3.49 9.69
N PRO A 57 -7.19 2.63 10.61
CA PRO A 57 -6.93 2.99 11.99
C PRO A 57 -5.78 4.00 12.09
N TYR A 58 -5.87 4.90 13.06
CA TYR A 58 -4.75 5.75 13.44
C TYR A 58 -3.76 4.96 14.30
N ILE A 59 -2.48 4.95 13.89
CA ILE A 59 -1.38 4.35 14.66
C ILE A 59 -0.49 5.49 15.19
N PRO A 60 -0.47 5.74 16.51
CA PRO A 60 0.31 6.83 17.10
C PRO A 60 1.80 6.72 16.77
N GLY A 61 2.41 7.82 16.31
CA GLY A 61 3.84 7.91 16.03
C GLY A 61 4.29 7.21 14.74
N LEU A 62 3.38 6.60 13.97
CA LEU A 62 3.76 5.84 12.77
C LEU A 62 4.30 6.76 11.66
N VAL A 63 3.64 7.90 11.45
CA VAL A 63 4.03 8.86 10.41
C VAL A 63 5.41 9.44 10.71
N GLU A 64 5.66 9.81 11.97
CA GLU A 64 6.93 10.35 12.44
C GLU A 64 8.05 9.30 12.29
N LYS A 65 7.84 8.07 12.79
CA LYS A 65 8.81 6.98 12.68
C LYS A 65 9.18 6.64 11.24
N LEU A 66 8.18 6.59 10.35
CA LEU A 66 8.45 6.30 8.94
C LEU A 66 9.06 7.50 8.23
N GLY A 67 8.59 8.72 8.51
CA GLY A 67 9.09 9.95 7.90
C GLY A 67 10.54 10.26 8.24
N GLU A 68 11.00 9.91 9.44
CA GLU A 68 12.41 10.05 9.84
C GLU A 68 13.34 9.04 9.14
N GLU A 69 12.81 7.90 8.69
CA GLU A 69 13.59 6.78 8.16
C GLU A 69 13.52 6.64 6.64
N VAL A 70 12.49 7.19 6.00
CA VAL A 70 12.41 7.23 4.53
C VAL A 70 13.43 8.25 4.03
N VAL A 71 14.51 7.75 3.43
CA VAL A 71 15.63 8.57 2.94
C VAL A 71 15.43 8.95 1.48
N LEU A 72 14.78 8.08 0.70
CA LEU A 72 14.56 8.23 -0.73
C LEU A 72 13.09 8.01 -1.06
N THR A 73 12.57 8.81 -1.99
CA THR A 73 11.21 8.62 -2.50
C THR A 73 11.18 7.47 -3.50
N LEU A 74 9.98 7.00 -3.86
CA LEU A 74 9.80 6.06 -4.97
C LEU A 74 10.29 6.64 -6.30
N TRP A 75 10.39 7.96 -6.43
CA TRP A 75 10.93 8.63 -7.62
C TRP A 75 12.44 8.40 -7.76
N ASP A 76 13.15 8.30 -6.63
CA ASP A 76 14.61 8.24 -6.58
C ASP A 76 15.18 6.82 -6.65
N VAL A 77 14.32 5.80 -6.46
CA VAL A 77 14.77 4.42 -6.24
C VAL A 77 14.42 3.49 -7.38
N ASP A 78 15.30 2.52 -7.65
CA ASP A 78 15.06 1.47 -8.64
C ASP A 78 14.47 0.22 -7.98
N PHE A 79 13.21 -0.06 -8.30
CA PHE A 79 12.43 -1.17 -7.74
C PHE A 79 11.61 -1.85 -8.83
N ASP A 80 11.15 -3.07 -8.53
CA ASP A 80 10.26 -3.82 -9.41
C ASP A 80 8.84 -3.24 -9.35
N TYR A 81 8.41 -2.62 -10.45
CA TYR A 81 7.05 -2.08 -10.58
C TYR A 81 5.95 -3.13 -10.39
N LYS A 82 6.21 -4.41 -10.73
CA LYS A 82 5.25 -5.48 -10.47
C LYS A 82 5.12 -5.76 -8.97
N ALA A 83 6.16 -5.52 -8.18
CA ALA A 83 6.09 -5.63 -6.74
C ALA A 83 5.20 -4.53 -6.14
N LEU A 84 5.27 -3.29 -6.66
CA LEU A 84 4.37 -2.20 -6.27
C LEU A 84 2.93 -2.50 -6.66
N GLU A 85 2.69 -2.89 -7.91
CA GLU A 85 1.37 -3.30 -8.42
C GLU A 85 0.75 -4.40 -7.54
N ARG A 86 1.52 -5.46 -7.29
CA ARG A 86 1.08 -6.59 -6.47
C ARG A 86 0.78 -6.19 -5.03
N LEU A 87 1.64 -5.35 -4.42
CA LEU A 87 1.40 -4.85 -3.07
C LEU A 87 0.08 -4.07 -3.01
N MET A 88 -0.17 -3.16 -3.94
CA MET A 88 -1.39 -2.36 -3.95
C MET A 88 -2.66 -3.22 -4.12
N ILE A 89 -2.63 -4.19 -5.05
CA ILE A 89 -3.74 -5.14 -5.21
C ILE A 89 -3.99 -5.92 -3.92
N LEU A 90 -2.94 -6.43 -3.27
CA LEU A 90 -3.05 -7.18 -2.02
C LEU A 90 -3.62 -6.35 -0.88
N LEU A 91 -3.28 -5.06 -0.79
CA LEU A 91 -3.81 -4.18 0.25
C LEU A 91 -5.33 -3.99 0.10
N TYR A 92 -5.81 -3.82 -1.13
CA TYR A 92 -7.24 -3.78 -1.42
C TYR A 92 -7.92 -5.12 -1.11
N GLU A 93 -7.38 -6.24 -1.64
CA GLU A 93 -7.95 -7.58 -1.41
C GLU A 93 -8.00 -7.93 0.08
N ALA A 94 -6.97 -7.56 0.85
CA ALA A 94 -6.93 -7.76 2.30
C ALA A 94 -8.00 -6.94 3.00
N LYS A 95 -8.16 -5.67 2.61
CA LYS A 95 -9.18 -4.78 3.18
C LYS A 95 -10.60 -5.30 2.90
N SER A 96 -10.90 -5.68 1.66
CA SER A 96 -12.21 -6.25 1.29
C SER A 96 -12.49 -7.55 2.04
N SER A 97 -11.48 -8.43 2.16
CA SER A 97 -11.62 -9.69 2.89
C SER A 97 -11.96 -9.48 4.38
N LEU A 98 -11.41 -8.44 5.02
CA LEU A 98 -11.74 -8.09 6.40
C LEU A 98 -13.20 -7.60 6.54
N GLU A 99 -13.69 -6.84 5.57
CA GLU A 99 -15.09 -6.35 5.55
C GLU A 99 -16.08 -7.49 5.34
N ASP A 100 -15.73 -8.45 4.50
CA ASP A 100 -16.51 -9.67 4.24
C ASP A 100 -16.41 -10.71 5.37
N LYS A 101 -15.68 -10.40 6.46
CA LYS A 101 -15.46 -11.27 7.62
C LYS A 101 -14.82 -12.61 7.24
N ALA A 102 -13.91 -12.61 6.27
CA ALA A 102 -13.11 -13.78 5.93
C ALA A 102 -12.33 -14.29 7.16
N SER A 103 -12.02 -15.59 7.18
CA SER A 103 -11.26 -16.16 8.31
C SER A 103 -9.82 -15.65 8.32
N LEU A 104 -9.25 -15.43 9.50
CA LEU A 104 -7.86 -14.98 9.63
C LEU A 104 -6.85 -15.98 9.03
N GLU A 105 -7.13 -17.29 9.10
CA GLU A 105 -6.31 -18.33 8.44
C GLU A 105 -6.25 -18.14 6.93
N SER A 106 -7.34 -17.69 6.30
CA SER A 106 -7.36 -17.42 4.85
C SER A 106 -6.54 -16.18 4.47
N MET A 107 -6.32 -15.27 5.42
CA MET A 107 -5.59 -14.01 5.22
C MET A 107 -4.09 -14.11 5.51
N GLU A 108 -3.64 -15.13 6.24
CA GLU A 108 -2.25 -15.23 6.71
C GLU A 108 -1.25 -15.23 5.53
N SER A 109 -1.54 -15.97 4.47
CA SER A 109 -0.71 -15.97 3.25
C SER A 109 -0.63 -14.59 2.61
N MET A 110 -1.75 -13.86 2.58
CA MET A 110 -1.84 -12.53 1.98
C MET A 110 -1.04 -11.50 2.79
N LEU A 111 -1.16 -11.55 4.13
CA LEU A 111 -0.42 -10.68 5.04
C LEU A 111 1.08 -10.96 5.01
N ASN A 112 1.48 -12.23 4.87
CA ASN A 112 2.88 -12.58 4.66
C ASN A 112 3.43 -12.04 3.35
N GLU A 113 2.66 -12.12 2.25
CA GLU A 113 3.05 -11.55 0.96
C GLU A 113 3.17 -10.02 1.03
N ILE A 114 2.20 -9.35 1.67
CA ILE A 114 2.27 -7.90 1.96
C ILE A 114 3.53 -7.56 2.74
N ALA A 115 3.83 -8.30 3.81
CA ALA A 115 5.01 -8.05 4.65
C ALA A 115 6.31 -8.18 3.85
N VAL A 116 6.42 -9.16 2.95
CA VAL A 116 7.60 -9.36 2.09
C VAL A 116 7.75 -8.21 1.09
N LEU A 117 6.68 -7.86 0.36
CA LEU A 117 6.71 -6.81 -0.66
C LEU A 117 6.95 -5.43 -0.04
N LEU A 118 6.32 -5.15 1.10
CA LEU A 118 6.53 -3.91 1.84
C LEU A 118 7.97 -3.83 2.36
N SER A 119 8.51 -4.91 2.94
CA SER A 119 9.91 -4.95 3.38
C SER A 119 10.88 -4.69 2.23
N TYR A 120 10.59 -5.24 1.04
CA TYR A 120 11.36 -5.00 -0.16
C TYR A 120 11.36 -3.51 -0.57
N LEU A 121 10.20 -2.87 -0.65
CA LEU A 121 10.10 -1.44 -1.01
C LEU A 121 10.70 -0.52 0.06
N MET A 122 10.50 -0.84 1.34
CA MET A 122 11.11 -0.13 2.47
C MET A 122 12.64 -0.18 2.39
N ALA A 123 13.21 -1.35 2.10
CA ALA A 123 14.66 -1.47 1.90
C ALA A 123 15.16 -0.63 0.72
N LYS A 124 14.38 -0.50 -0.36
CA LYS A 124 14.72 0.33 -1.52
C LYS A 124 14.74 1.82 -1.20
N THR A 125 13.81 2.29 -0.38
CA THR A 125 13.68 3.68 0.07
C THR A 125 14.61 4.06 1.23
N GLY A 126 15.49 3.13 1.64
CA GLY A 126 16.46 3.35 2.72
C GLY A 126 15.96 3.02 4.12
N VAL A 127 14.70 2.61 4.27
CA VAL A 127 14.11 2.27 5.56
C VAL A 127 14.63 0.93 6.06
N SER A 128 15.29 0.94 7.22
CA SER A 128 15.78 -0.29 7.85
C SER A 128 14.79 -0.82 8.87
N LEU A 129 13.96 -1.79 8.46
CA LEU A 129 13.03 -2.46 9.38
C LEU A 129 13.72 -3.07 10.60
N ALA A 130 14.97 -3.53 10.49
CA ALA A 130 15.73 -4.04 11.61
C ALA A 130 15.98 -2.97 12.69
N LYS A 131 16.30 -1.72 12.30
CA LYS A 131 16.46 -0.60 13.23
C LYS A 131 15.16 -0.23 13.92
N LEU A 132 14.04 -0.41 13.20
CA LEU A 132 12.70 -0.08 13.68
C LEU A 132 12.04 -1.19 14.50
N GLY A 133 12.75 -2.29 14.81
CA GLY A 133 12.18 -3.43 15.53
C GLY A 133 11.16 -4.23 14.71
N GLY A 134 11.26 -4.17 13.38
CA GLY A 134 10.33 -4.75 12.41
C GLY A 134 8.96 -4.04 12.41
N PHE A 135 7.98 -4.66 11.77
CA PHE A 135 6.61 -4.13 11.75
C PHE A 135 6.01 -3.95 13.15
N ARG A 136 6.42 -4.74 14.14
CA ARG A 136 5.95 -4.59 15.53
C ARG A 136 6.48 -3.33 16.21
N GLY A 137 7.75 -2.99 16.00
CA GLY A 137 8.31 -1.76 16.57
C GLY A 137 7.73 -0.50 15.94
N LEU A 138 7.31 -0.55 14.67
CA LEU A 138 6.49 0.50 14.06
C LEU A 138 5.16 0.69 14.80
N LEU A 139 4.47 -0.41 15.12
CA LEU A 139 3.20 -0.41 15.84
C LEU A 139 3.32 -0.08 17.34
N GLY A 140 4.52 -0.14 17.90
CA GLY A 140 4.71 -0.02 19.36
C GLY A 140 3.96 -1.10 20.14
N SER A 141 3.78 -2.28 19.56
CA SER A 141 2.96 -3.36 20.12
C SER A 141 3.82 -4.54 20.58
N ASP A 142 3.59 -4.99 21.82
CA ASP A 142 4.17 -6.22 22.39
C ASP A 142 3.40 -7.50 21.96
N SER A 143 2.36 -7.36 21.14
CA SER A 143 1.58 -8.50 20.65
C SER A 143 2.43 -9.47 19.82
N ARG A 144 2.15 -10.78 19.95
CA ARG A 144 2.75 -11.82 19.11
C ARG A 144 2.24 -11.78 17.66
N GLN A 145 1.11 -11.14 17.39
CA GLN A 145 0.55 -11.01 16.04
C GLN A 145 0.31 -9.54 15.70
N VAL A 146 0.72 -9.15 14.49
CA VAL A 146 0.36 -7.87 13.89
C VAL A 146 -1.05 -7.99 13.37
N ASP A 147 -1.94 -7.09 13.80
CA ASP A 147 -3.31 -7.06 13.30
C ASP A 147 -3.30 -6.78 11.78
N PRO A 148 -4.14 -7.48 10.98
CA PRO A 148 -4.20 -7.29 9.53
C PRO A 148 -4.40 -5.83 9.09
N LEU A 149 -5.25 -5.10 9.79
CA LEU A 149 -5.59 -3.72 9.47
C LEU A 149 -4.43 -2.76 9.79
N SER A 150 -3.69 -3.03 10.87
CA SER A 150 -2.42 -2.35 11.16
C SER A 150 -1.40 -2.56 10.06
N MET A 151 -1.26 -3.78 9.52
CA MET A 151 -0.33 -4.04 8.42
C MET A 151 -0.69 -3.24 7.16
N ILE A 152 -1.98 -3.21 6.81
CA ILE A 152 -2.48 -2.39 5.68
C ILE A 152 -2.17 -0.91 5.92
N THR A 153 -2.35 -0.45 7.15
CA THR A 153 -2.09 0.94 7.53
C THR A 153 -0.61 1.30 7.41
N ILE A 154 0.29 0.45 7.91
CA ILE A 154 1.75 0.66 7.76
C ILE A 154 2.10 0.76 6.27
N ALA A 155 1.60 -0.16 5.45
CA ALA A 155 1.89 -0.18 4.03
C ALA A 155 1.42 1.11 3.33
N LEU A 156 0.20 1.56 3.61
CA LEU A 156 -0.34 2.77 3.00
C LEU A 156 0.33 4.04 3.49
N VAL A 157 0.61 4.16 4.78
CA VAL A 157 1.36 5.31 5.32
C VAL A 157 2.77 5.35 4.72
N PHE A 158 3.44 4.20 4.60
CA PHE A 158 4.72 4.11 3.91
C PHE A 158 4.62 4.60 2.45
N LEU A 159 3.63 4.12 1.68
CA LEU A 159 3.47 4.53 0.29
C LEU A 159 3.16 6.03 0.15
N ILE A 160 2.33 6.59 1.04
CA ILE A 160 2.06 8.04 1.08
C ILE A 160 3.35 8.82 1.32
N ILE A 161 4.14 8.44 2.32
CA ILE A 161 5.40 9.13 2.65
C ILE A 161 6.39 8.98 1.49
N ALA A 162 6.57 7.76 0.97
CA ALA A 162 7.52 7.47 -0.09
C ALA A 162 7.13 8.08 -1.45
N THR A 163 5.91 8.58 -1.62
CA THR A 163 5.46 9.26 -2.86
C THR A 163 5.37 10.76 -2.71
N ASN A 164 5.61 11.31 -1.52
CA ASN A 164 5.65 12.74 -1.28
C ASN A 164 7.08 13.27 -1.56
N PRO A 165 7.27 14.10 -2.59
CA PRO A 165 8.57 14.67 -2.96
C PRO A 165 9.09 15.72 -1.96
#